data_AF-A0A1H8TRL3-F1
#
_entry.id   AF-A0A1H8TRL3-F1
#
_cell.length_a   1.000
_cell.length_b   1.000
_cell.length_c   1.000
_cell.angle_alpha   90.00
_cell.angle_beta   90.00
_cell.angle_gamma   90.00
#
_symmetry.space_group_name_H-M   'P 1'
#
loop_
_entity.id
_entity.type
_entity.pdbx_description
1 polymer ?
#
loop_
_entity_poly.entity_id
_entity_poly.type
_entity_poly.pdbx_seq_one_letter_code
_entity_poly.pdbx_strand_id
1 'polypeptide(L)' 'MDMTFRDDECRIRTENAPANFTTLHHMAHNLVRNAPGKDSVKLRRQTAAWDDDYLVSLVAA' A
#
# COMPACT_ATOMS: atom_id res chain seq x y z
N MET A 1 1.07 -8.73 -12.05
CA MET A 1 1.10 -8.99 -10.59
C MET A 1 2.12 -8.06 -9.98
N ASP A 2 1.77 -7.35 -8.89
CA ASP A 2 2.59 -6.26 -8.32
C ASP A 2 3.70 -6.82 -7.42
N MET A 3 4.95 -6.78 -7.91
CA MET A 3 6.13 -7.19 -7.12
C MET A 3 6.47 -6.21 -6.00
N THR A 4 5.92 -4.99 -6.02
CA THR A 4 6.24 -3.94 -5.04
C THR A 4 5.70 -4.30 -3.66
N PHE A 5 4.52 -4.93 -3.61
CA PHE A 5 3.88 -5.40 -2.39
C PHE A 5 3.99 -6.91 -2.17
N ARG A 6 4.66 -7.65 -3.08
CA ARG A 6 4.83 -9.10 -3.01
C ARG A 6 3.50 -9.85 -2.88
N ASP A 7 2.50 -9.37 -3.60
CA ASP A 7 1.14 -9.94 -3.55
C ASP A 7 1.13 -11.43 -3.94
N ASP A 8 2.03 -11.82 -4.86
CA ASP A 8 2.22 -13.21 -5.31
C ASP A 8 2.73 -14.14 -4.18
N GLU A 9 3.43 -13.59 -3.19
CA GLU A 9 3.90 -14.33 -2.01
C GLU A 9 2.86 -14.35 -0.88
N CYS A 10 1.76 -13.59 -1.00
CA CYS A 10 0.76 -13.48 0.07
C CYS A 10 -0.07 -14.76 0.19
N ARG A 11 0.11 -15.50 1.29
CA ARG A 11 -0.49 -16.82 1.51
C ARG A 11 -1.78 -16.81 2.33
N ILE A 12 -2.56 -15.74 2.28
CA ILE A 12 -3.84 -15.63 3.00
C ILE A 12 -4.89 -16.52 2.31
N ARG A 13 -5.42 -17.51 3.03
CA ARG A 13 -6.37 -18.52 2.49
C ARG A 13 -7.58 -18.79 3.38
N THR A 14 -7.71 -18.05 4.48
CA THR A 14 -8.74 -18.31 5.49
C THR A 14 -10.00 -17.51 5.19
N GLU A 15 -11.13 -18.19 5.01
CA GLU A 15 -12.47 -17.57 4.91
C GLU A 15 -12.51 -16.37 3.94
N ASN A 16 -13.01 -15.22 4.43
CA ASN A 16 -13.12 -13.97 3.68
C ASN A 16 -11.86 -13.11 3.71
N ALA A 17 -10.78 -13.59 4.35
CA ALA A 17 -9.53 -12.85 4.45
C ALA A 17 -8.91 -12.50 3.08
N PRO A 18 -8.95 -13.36 2.04
CA PRO A 18 -8.45 -12.99 0.71
C PRO A 18 -9.17 -11.77 0.13
N ALA A 19 -10.50 -11.74 0.19
CA ALA A 19 -11.30 -10.63 -0.34
C ALA A 19 -11.03 -9.33 0.43
N ASN A 20 -11.06 -9.38 1.77
CA ASN A 20 -10.78 -8.23 2.62
C ASN A 20 -9.36 -7.70 2.41
N PHE A 21 -8.38 -8.60 2.30
CA PHE A 21 -6.99 -8.23 2.07
C PHE A 21 -6.79 -7.58 0.71
N THR A 22 -7.37 -8.13 -0.37
CA THR A 22 -7.31 -7.51 -1.69
C THR A 22 -7.91 -6.11 -1.70
N THR A 23 -9.03 -5.90 -1.00
CA THR A 23 -9.65 -4.58 -0.87
C THR A 23 -8.71 -3.59 -0.17
N LEU A 24 -8.16 -3.96 0.99
CA LEU A 24 -7.22 -3.12 1.73
C LEU A 24 -5.95 -2.84 0.93
N HIS A 25 -5.44 -3.84 0.21
CA HIS A 25 -4.27 -3.73 -0.63
C HIS A 25 -4.49 -2.72 -1.77
N HIS A 26 -5.63 -2.79 -2.47
CA HIS A 26 -5.97 -1.81 -3.49
C HIS A 26 -6.12 -0.39 -2.93
N MET A 27 -6.73 -0.24 -1.76
CA MET A 27 -6.83 1.06 -1.09
C MET A 27 -5.45 1.64 -0.81
N ALA A 28 -4.57 0.88 -0.14
CA ALA A 28 -3.22 1.32 0.20
C ALA A 28 -2.37 1.63 -1.05
N HIS A 29 -2.43 0.78 -2.07
CA HIS A 29 -1.70 1.01 -3.32
C HIS A 29 -2.16 2.29 -4.02
N ASN A 30 -3.47 2.56 -4.05
CA ASN A 30 -4.02 3.77 -4.66
C ASN A 30 -3.63 5.04 -3.91
N LEU A 31 -3.64 5.02 -2.57
CA LEU A 31 -3.18 6.16 -1.75
C LEU A 31 -1.72 6.50 -2.06
N VAL A 32 -0.84 5.49 -2.03
CA VAL A 32 0.59 5.68 -2.31
C VAL A 32 0.81 6.12 -3.75
N ARG A 33 0.03 5.62 -4.72
CA ARG A 33 0.15 5.99 -6.14
C ARG A 33 -0.29 7.43 -6.41
N ASN A 34 -1.34 7.90 -5.76
CA ASN A 34 -1.92 9.24 -5.96
C ASN A 34 -1.19 10.34 -5.18
N ALA A 35 -0.33 9.98 -4.23
CA ALA A 35 0.50 10.92 -3.49
C ALA A 35 1.29 11.86 -4.44
N PRO A 36 1.32 13.19 -4.18
CA PRO A 36 2.07 14.12 -5.00
C PRO A 36 3.58 13.85 -4.91
N GLY A 37 4.30 14.04 -6.02
CA GLY A 37 5.76 13.89 -6.08
C GLY A 37 6.26 13.10 -7.28
N LYS A 38 7.58 13.02 -7.42
CA LYS A 38 8.26 12.27 -8.50
C LYS A 38 8.75 10.88 -8.05
N ASP A 39 8.56 10.56 -6.77
CA ASP A 39 9.12 9.37 -6.17
C ASP A 39 8.41 8.09 -6.64
N SER A 40 9.18 7.02 -6.79
CA SER A 40 8.63 5.70 -7.10
C SER A 40 7.66 5.25 -6.01
N VAL A 41 6.68 4.41 -6.36
CA VAL A 41 5.73 3.83 -5.38
C VAL A 41 6.47 3.10 -4.25
N LYS A 42 7.58 2.42 -4.57
CA LYS A 42 8.44 1.76 -3.58
C LYS A 42 9.03 2.75 -2.58
N LEU A 43 9.56 3.88 -3.06
CA LEU A 43 10.18 4.90 -2.21
C LEU A 43 9.13 5.59 -1.35
N ARG A 44 7.99 6.00 -1.92
CA ARG A 44 6.88 6.59 -1.17
C ARG A 44 6.37 5.67 -0.06
N ARG A 45 6.21 4.38 -0.36
CA ARG A 45 5.84 3.38 0.66
C ARG A 45 6.91 3.28 1.76
N GLN A 46 8.19 3.34 1.40
CA GLN A 46 9.26 3.31 2.39
C GLN A 46 9.22 4.56 3.26
N THR A 47 9.10 5.77 2.68
CA THR A 47 8.95 7.01 3.44
C THR A 47 7.77 6.95 4.40
N ALA A 48 6.61 6.47 3.95
CA ALA A 48 5.42 6.28 4.81
C ALA A 48 5.61 5.25 5.93
N ALA A 49 6.64 4.40 5.85
CA ALA A 49 7.00 3.48 6.92
C ALA A 49 8.00 4.07 7.93
N TRP A 50 8.66 5.19 7.61
CA TRP A 50 9.66 5.85 8.46
C TRP A 50 9.20 7.20 9.02
N ASP A 51 8.28 7.86 8.33
CA ASP A 51 7.79 9.20 8.64
C ASP A 51 6.27 9.16 8.83
N ASP A 52 5.85 9.29 10.09
CA ASP A 52 4.45 9.28 10.49
C ASP A 52 3.69 10.51 9.96
N ASP A 53 4.34 11.67 9.84
CA ASP A 53 3.70 12.87 9.28
C ASP A 53 3.40 12.68 7.80
N TYR A 54 4.34 12.08 7.07
CA TYR A 54 4.13 11.68 5.68
C TYR A 54 3.00 10.64 5.55
N LEU A 55 2.97 9.63 6.43
CA LEU A 55 1.89 8.64 6.45
C LEU A 55 0.52 9.29 6.70
N VAL A 56 0.42 10.21 7.66
CA VAL A 56 -0.82 10.95 7.97
C VAL A 56 -1.27 11.75 6.75
N SER A 57 -0.34 12.40 6.03
CA SER A 57 -0.66 13.15 4.81
C SER A 57 -1.29 12.28 3.70
N LEU A 58 -0.97 10.99 3.66
CA LEU A 58 -1.51 10.04 2.69
C LEU A 58 -2.90 9.54 3.07
N VAL A 59 -3.14 9.30 4.37
CA VAL A 59 -4.38 8.66 4.86
C VAL A 59 -5.47 9.68 5.16
N ALA A 60 -5.10 10.92 5.49
CA ALA A 60 -6.05 12.00 5.78
C ALA A 60 -6.54 12.76 4.53
N ALA A 61 -6.03 12.41 3.35
CA ALA A 61 -6.41 12.99 2.06
C ALA A 61 -7.74 12.43 1.53
#